data_AF-A0A9Q3E1A1-F1
#
_entry.id   AF-A0A9Q3E1A1-F1
#
_cell.length_a   1.000
_cell.length_b   1.000
_cell.length_c   1.000
_cell.angle_alpha   90.00
_cell.angle_beta   90.00
_cell.angle_gamma   90.00
#
_symmetry.space_group_name_H-M   'P 1'
#
loop_
_entity.id
_entity.type
_entity.pdbx_description
1 polymer ?
#
loop_
_entity_poly.entity_id
_entity_poly.type
_entity_poly.pdbx_seq_one_letter_code
_entity_poly.pdbx_strand_id
1 'polypeptide(L)'
;MTEEIVKAYEELKNSITNAPFLLMPDWKLPFKLYIDACGEGLGAAQQKPQIINDKPVEGQICFISRQRKPTEERYGESQMECLCLVWDLEKLHYYLDGTVLDVITDCNAVKSLLNMKTTNRHMLRWQISIQEYRGNMTIAHKYGNIHKN
;
A
#
# COMPACT_ATOMS: atom_id res chain seq x y z
N MET A 1 -30.93 -12.46 3.29
CA MET A 1 -29.87 -11.44 3.38
C MET A 1 -29.75 -11.04 4.84
N THR A 2 -28.58 -11.19 5.45
CA THR A 2 -28.32 -10.75 6.83
C THR A 2 -28.19 -9.22 6.87
N GLU A 3 -28.48 -8.60 8.02
CA GLU A 3 -28.35 -7.15 8.21
C GLU A 3 -26.93 -6.64 7.89
N GLU A 4 -25.92 -7.44 8.21
CA GLU A 4 -24.51 -7.16 7.91
C GLU A 4 -24.23 -7.04 6.40
N ILE A 5 -24.82 -7.93 5.58
CA ILE A 5 -24.65 -7.89 4.11
C ILE A 5 -25.29 -6.62 3.54
N VAL A 6 -26.46 -6.23 4.06
CA VAL A 6 -27.14 -5.00 3.61
C VAL A 6 -26.31 -3.77 3.98
N LYS A 7 -25.75 -3.74 5.19
CA LYS A 7 -24.89 -2.64 5.63
C LYS A 7 -23.62 -2.53 4.78
N ALA A 8 -22.92 -3.64 4.54
CA ALA A 8 -21.71 -3.66 3.71
C ALA A 8 -22.00 -3.23 2.26
N TYR A 9 -23.17 -3.60 1.73
CA TYR A 9 -23.60 -3.18 0.40
C TYR A 9 -23.86 -1.67 0.32
N GLU A 10 -24.54 -1.08 1.31
CA GLU A 10 -24.78 0.36 1.36
C GLU A 10 -23.49 1.15 1.60
N GLU A 11 -22.57 0.66 2.43
CA GLU A 11 -21.24 1.24 2.61
C GLU A 11 -20.46 1.26 1.29
N LEU A 12 -20.42 0.13 0.57
CA LEU A 12 -19.75 0.05 -0.73
C LEU A 12 -20.36 1.04 -1.74
N LYS A 13 -21.69 1.12 -1.79
CA LYS A 13 -22.39 2.06 -2.67
C LYS A 13 -22.01 3.49 -2.35
N ASN A 14 -22.02 3.87 -1.07
CA ASN A 14 -21.63 5.19 -0.61
C ASN A 14 -20.16 5.51 -0.92
N SER A 15 -19.25 4.55 -0.74
CA SER A 15 -17.83 4.71 -1.06
C SER A 15 -17.60 4.95 -2.55
N ILE A 16 -18.30 4.23 -3.42
CA ILE A 16 -18.17 4.40 -4.88
C ILE A 16 -18.78 5.74 -5.32
N THR A 17 -19.93 6.13 -4.78
CA THR A 17 -20.58 7.40 -5.18
C THR A 17 -19.85 8.63 -4.70
N ASN A 18 -19.15 8.54 -3.57
CA ASN A 18 -18.34 9.62 -3.02
C ASN A 18 -16.84 9.43 -3.31
N ALA A 19 -16.50 8.52 -4.23
CA ALA A 19 -15.12 8.26 -4.56
C ALA A 19 -14.48 9.54 -5.11
N PRO A 20 -13.31 9.94 -4.59
CA PRO A 20 -12.56 11.06 -5.13
C PRO A 20 -12.13 10.77 -6.58
N PHE A 21 -11.93 11.84 -7.36
CA PHE A 21 -11.46 11.72 -8.72
C PHE A 21 -10.05 11.13 -8.77
N LEU A 22 -9.89 10.05 -9.53
CA LEU A 22 -8.58 9.50 -9.83
C LEU A 22 -7.87 10.36 -10.88
N LEU A 23 -6.57 10.55 -10.68
CA LEU A 23 -5.74 11.38 -11.55
C LEU A 23 -4.80 10.55 -12.40
N MET A 24 -4.48 11.08 -13.58
CA MET A 24 -3.50 10.46 -14.46
C MET A 24 -2.10 10.61 -13.85
N PRO A 25 -1.27 9.55 -13.85
CA PRO A 25 0.08 9.62 -13.30
C PRO A 25 0.98 10.56 -14.11
N ASP A 26 1.59 11.54 -13.44
CA ASP A 26 2.74 12.28 -13.97
C ASP A 26 4.03 11.56 -13.55
N TRP A 27 4.74 11.01 -14.51
CA TRP A 27 5.96 10.21 -14.31
C TRP A 27 7.16 11.01 -13.80
N LYS A 28 7.10 12.36 -13.80
CA LYS A 28 8.21 13.22 -13.34
C LYS A 28 8.25 13.41 -11.83
N LEU A 29 7.16 13.14 -11.13
CA LEU A 29 7.04 13.33 -9.68
C LEU A 29 7.22 12.01 -8.92
N PRO A 30 7.68 12.02 -7.66
CA PRO A 30 7.75 10.81 -6.85
C PRO A 30 6.34 10.27 -6.54
N PHE A 31 6.20 8.95 -6.55
CA PHE A 31 4.99 8.26 -6.09
C PHE A 31 5.01 8.13 -4.56
N LYS A 32 3.85 8.29 -3.92
CA LYS A 32 3.64 7.89 -2.53
C LYS A 32 2.75 6.64 -2.52
N LEU A 33 3.20 5.59 -1.86
CA LEU A 33 2.46 4.35 -1.70
C LEU A 33 2.13 4.17 -0.22
N TYR A 34 0.87 4.38 0.13
CA TYR A 34 0.36 4.08 1.46
C TYR A 34 -0.03 2.62 1.48
N ILE A 35 0.56 1.86 2.39
CA ILE A 35 0.26 0.44 2.58
C ILE A 35 -0.38 0.25 3.96
N ASP A 36 -1.33 -0.67 4.04
CA ASP A 36 -1.99 -1.06 5.28
C ASP A 36 -2.43 -2.53 5.19
N ALA A 37 -2.11 -3.28 6.23
CA ALA A 37 -2.45 -4.67 6.38
C ALA A 37 -3.21 -4.90 7.67
N CYS A 38 -4.41 -5.45 7.57
CA CYS A 38 -5.24 -5.75 8.73
C CYS A 38 -5.49 -7.26 8.87
N GLY A 39 -6.25 -7.63 9.90
CA GLY A 39 -6.63 -9.01 10.17
C GLY A 39 -7.34 -9.70 8.99
N GLU A 40 -8.03 -8.94 8.14
CA GLU A 40 -8.92 -9.46 7.09
C GLU A 40 -8.34 -9.34 5.67
N GLY A 41 -7.48 -8.35 5.43
CA GLY A 41 -7.06 -7.99 4.08
C GLY A 41 -5.79 -7.16 4.04
N LEU A 42 -5.35 -6.93 2.81
CA LEU A 42 -4.24 -6.05 2.44
C LEU A 42 -4.80 -4.94 1.56
N GLY A 43 -4.31 -3.72 1.75
CA GLY A 43 -4.71 -2.58 0.96
C GLY A 43 -3.57 -1.61 0.74
N ALA A 44 -3.58 -0.96 -0.43
CA ALA A 44 -2.72 0.16 -0.69
C ALA A 44 -3.43 1.25 -1.50
N ALA A 45 -3.04 2.48 -1.21
CA ALA A 45 -3.44 3.66 -1.95
C ALA A 45 -2.19 4.33 -2.53
N GLN A 46 -2.18 4.46 -3.85
CA GLN A 46 -1.14 5.22 -4.53
C GLN A 46 -1.59 6.68 -4.67
N GLN A 47 -0.78 7.58 -4.12
CA GLN A 47 -1.02 9.01 -4.12
C GLN A 47 0.17 9.74 -4.73
N LYS A 48 -0.06 10.94 -5.25
CA LYS A 48 0.99 11.87 -5.62
C LYS A 48 0.70 13.30 -5.18
N PRO A 49 1.72 14.06 -4.78
CA PRO A 49 1.59 15.50 -4.65
C PRO A 49 1.35 16.11 -6.04
N GLN A 50 0.29 16.89 -6.20
CA GLN A 50 0.00 17.66 -7.41
C GLN A 50 -0.46 19.07 -7.03
N ILE A 51 -0.35 20.00 -7.97
CA ILE A 51 -0.85 21.36 -7.77
C ILE A 51 -2.22 21.45 -8.45
N ILE A 52 -3.28 21.56 -7.66
CA ILE A 52 -4.64 21.82 -8.15
C ILE A 52 -5.03 23.22 -7.67
N ASN A 53 -5.38 24.12 -8.58
CA ASN A 53 -5.72 25.52 -8.28
C ASN A 53 -4.64 26.21 -7.41
N ASP A 54 -3.37 26.10 -7.81
CA ASP A 54 -2.20 26.66 -7.11
C ASP A 54 -1.97 26.14 -5.68
N LYS A 55 -2.65 25.05 -5.28
CA LYS A 55 -2.45 24.40 -3.98
C LYS A 55 -1.90 22.98 -4.14
N PRO A 56 -0.89 22.59 -3.34
CA PRO A 56 -0.44 21.21 -3.30
C PRO A 56 -1.53 20.34 -2.66
N VAL A 57 -2.05 19.37 -3.42
CA VAL A 57 -3.02 18.37 -2.98
C VAL A 57 -2.42 16.99 -3.25
N GLU A 58 -2.59 16.04 -2.33
CA GLU A 58 -2.28 14.65 -2.59
C GLU A 58 -3.42 14.04 -3.42
N GLY A 59 -3.19 13.93 -4.72
CA GLY A 59 -4.12 13.33 -5.66
C GLY A 59 -3.99 11.82 -5.68
N GLN A 60 -5.11 11.12 -5.72
CA GLN A 60 -5.15 9.66 -5.71
C GLN A 60 -5.08 9.13 -7.14
N ILE A 61 -4.22 8.13 -7.36
CA ILE A 61 -4.00 7.52 -8.68
C ILE A 61 -4.74 6.20 -8.76
N CYS A 62 -4.54 5.33 -7.77
CA CYS A 62 -5.22 4.05 -7.72
C CYS A 62 -5.35 3.55 -6.27
N PHE A 63 -6.39 2.74 -6.07
CA PHE A 63 -6.57 1.93 -4.88
C PHE A 63 -6.50 0.47 -5.27
N ILE A 64 -5.74 -0.31 -4.51
CA ILE A 64 -5.68 -1.76 -4.64
C ILE A 64 -5.96 -2.39 -3.28
N SER A 65 -6.72 -3.46 -3.27
CA SER A 65 -6.94 -4.25 -2.06
C SER A 65 -7.22 -5.70 -2.41
N ARG A 66 -6.96 -6.60 -1.46
CA ARG A 66 -7.34 -8.01 -1.57
C ARG A 66 -7.57 -8.63 -0.20
N GLN A 67 -8.38 -9.68 -0.17
CA GLN A 67 -8.49 -10.55 1.00
C GLN A 67 -7.21 -11.37 1.21
N ARG A 68 -6.99 -11.75 2.48
CA ARG A 68 -5.93 -12.69 2.85
C ARG A 68 -6.21 -14.08 2.29
N LYS A 69 -5.14 -14.78 1.95
CA LYS A 69 -5.20 -16.21 1.60
C LYS A 69 -5.14 -17.06 2.87
N PRO A 70 -5.69 -18.29 2.87
CA PRO A 70 -5.61 -19.19 4.03
C PRO A 70 -4.17 -19.44 4.52
N THR A 71 -3.20 -19.40 3.62
CA THR A 71 -1.77 -19.53 3.96
C THR A 71 -1.20 -18.34 4.73
N GLU A 72 -1.82 -17.16 4.57
CA GLU A 72 -1.39 -15.89 5.14
C GLU A 72 -2.01 -15.67 6.54
N GLU A 73 -3.04 -16.43 6.93
CA GLU A 73 -3.67 -16.34 8.26
C GLU A 73 -2.71 -16.59 9.42
N ARG A 74 -1.65 -17.39 9.17
CA ARG A 74 -0.63 -17.72 10.17
C ARG A 74 0.42 -16.62 10.35
N TYR A 75 0.40 -15.59 9.52
CA TYR A 75 1.35 -14.50 9.60
C TYR A 75 0.95 -13.52 10.69
N GLY A 76 1.93 -13.10 11.49
CA GLY A 76 1.76 -12.01 12.45
C GLY A 76 1.60 -10.66 11.73
N GLU A 77 1.11 -9.66 12.45
CA GLU A 77 0.82 -8.31 11.93
C GLU A 77 2.00 -7.71 11.14
N SER A 78 3.22 -7.76 11.71
CA SER A 78 4.42 -7.26 11.03
C SER A 78 4.75 -8.01 9.72
N GLN A 79 4.47 -9.31 9.64
CA GLN A 79 4.67 -10.09 8.42
C GLN A 79 3.60 -9.78 7.38
N MET A 80 2.38 -9.48 7.82
CA MET A 80 1.28 -9.05 6.96
C MET A 80 1.57 -7.71 6.31
N GLU A 81 2.08 -6.74 7.07
CA GLU A 81 2.55 -5.46 6.55
C GLU A 81 3.67 -5.63 5.51
N CYS A 82 4.65 -6.50 5.79
CA CYS A 82 5.70 -6.82 4.83
C CYS A 82 5.15 -7.46 3.55
N LEU A 83 4.18 -8.36 3.68
CA LEU A 83 3.51 -9.00 2.57
C LEU A 83 2.70 -7.99 1.74
N CYS A 84 2.06 -7.00 2.39
CA CYS A 84 1.35 -5.92 1.72
C CYS A 84 2.30 -5.20 0.75
N LEU A 85 3.43 -4.71 1.27
CA LEU A 85 4.43 -4.03 0.46
C LEU A 85 4.87 -4.87 -0.76
N VAL A 86 5.21 -6.14 -0.55
CA VAL A 86 5.66 -7.03 -1.64
C VAL A 86 4.57 -7.18 -2.70
N TRP A 87 3.33 -7.39 -2.26
CA TRP A 87 2.20 -7.57 -3.15
C TRP A 87 1.88 -6.29 -3.93
N ASP A 88 1.94 -5.13 -3.27
CA ASP A 88 1.68 -3.82 -3.89
C ASP A 88 2.73 -3.49 -4.95
N LEU A 89 4.01 -3.73 -4.66
CA LEU A 89 5.12 -3.54 -5.59
C LEU A 89 4.98 -4.47 -6.81
N GLU A 90 4.59 -5.74 -6.61
CA GLU A 90 4.37 -6.67 -7.71
C GLU A 90 3.17 -6.26 -8.57
N LYS A 91 2.07 -5.82 -7.95
CA LYS A 91 0.85 -5.41 -8.67
C LYS A 91 1.00 -4.10 -9.42
N LEU A 92 1.74 -3.15 -8.85
CA LEU A 92 1.96 -1.83 -9.41
C LEU A 92 3.31 -1.72 -10.13
N HIS A 93 3.96 -2.84 -10.45
CA HIS A 93 5.28 -2.85 -11.10
C HIS A 93 5.35 -1.91 -12.30
N TYR A 94 4.39 -1.99 -13.23
CA TYR A 94 4.35 -1.13 -14.41
C TYR A 94 4.14 0.37 -14.11
N TYR A 95 3.65 0.73 -12.92
CA TYR A 95 3.55 2.12 -12.47
C TYR A 95 4.78 2.59 -11.70
N LEU A 96 5.51 1.68 -11.07
CA LEU A 96 6.57 2.01 -10.13
C LEU A 96 7.96 1.84 -10.73
N ASP A 97 8.10 1.00 -11.75
CA ASP A 97 9.37 0.75 -12.42
C ASP A 97 10.00 2.06 -12.96
N GLY A 98 11.29 2.24 -12.68
CA GLY A 98 12.05 3.43 -13.06
C GLY A 98 11.69 4.73 -12.32
N THR A 99 10.75 4.71 -11.36
CA THR A 99 10.29 5.92 -10.66
C THR A 99 10.81 6.00 -9.23
N VAL A 100 10.75 7.19 -8.64
CA VAL A 100 11.04 7.40 -7.20
C VAL A 100 9.77 7.12 -6.40
N LEU A 101 9.91 6.32 -5.34
CA LEU A 101 8.81 5.81 -4.53
C LEU A 101 9.02 6.09 -3.05
N ASP A 102 8.03 6.70 -2.41
CA ASP A 102 7.94 6.86 -0.97
C ASP A 102 6.87 5.91 -0.42
N VAL A 103 7.27 4.85 0.27
CA VAL A 103 6.37 3.92 0.94
C VAL A 103 6.04 4.46 2.33
N ILE A 104 4.77 4.56 2.65
CA ILE A 104 4.26 5.06 3.93
C ILE A 104 3.51 3.93 4.62
N THR A 105 3.99 3.56 5.81
CA THR A 105 3.42 2.49 6.66
C THR A 105 3.48 2.92 8.11
N ASP A 106 2.59 2.41 8.95
CA ASP A 106 2.65 2.56 10.41
C ASP A 106 3.47 1.45 11.09
N CYS A 107 4.06 0.54 10.31
CA CYS A 107 4.80 -0.61 10.79
C CYS A 107 6.31 -0.47 10.56
N ASN A 108 7.06 -0.28 11.65
CA ASN A 108 8.52 -0.19 11.59
C ASN A 108 9.19 -1.50 11.11
N ALA A 109 8.52 -2.65 11.20
CA ALA A 109 9.08 -3.92 10.74
C ALA A 109 9.35 -3.94 9.23
N VAL A 110 8.58 -3.18 8.44
CA VAL A 110 8.77 -3.05 6.99
C VAL A 110 10.12 -2.39 6.66
N LYS A 111 10.57 -1.40 7.48
CA LYS A 111 11.92 -0.81 7.34
C LYS A 111 13.01 -1.85 7.62
N SER A 112 12.80 -2.68 8.63
CA SER A 112 13.75 -3.73 9.02
C SER A 112 13.81 -4.85 7.98
N LEU A 113 12.75 -5.10 7.22
CA LEU A 113 12.69 -6.13 6.17
C LEU A 113 13.89 -6.03 5.21
N LEU A 114 14.31 -4.83 4.79
CA LEU A 114 15.39 -4.66 3.82
C LEU A 114 16.79 -5.02 4.35
N ASN A 115 16.98 -4.99 5.67
CA ASN A 115 18.30 -5.10 6.30
C ASN A 115 18.41 -6.30 7.24
N MET A 116 17.31 -6.98 7.55
CA MET A 116 17.29 -8.10 8.48
C MET A 116 17.98 -9.33 7.89
N LYS A 117 18.91 -9.93 8.64
CA LYS A 117 19.41 -11.28 8.34
C LYS A 117 18.36 -12.28 8.79
N THR A 118 17.78 -13.02 7.85
CA THR A 118 16.73 -14.00 8.15
C THR A 118 17.07 -15.36 7.55
N THR A 119 16.82 -16.43 8.31
CA THR A 119 16.87 -17.81 7.83
C THR A 119 15.52 -18.26 7.27
N ASN A 120 14.47 -17.44 7.40
CA ASN A 120 13.15 -17.74 6.88
C ASN A 120 13.10 -17.56 5.36
N ARG A 121 12.85 -18.65 4.63
CA ARG A 121 12.79 -18.68 3.16
C ARG A 121 11.76 -17.72 2.56
N HIS A 122 10.63 -17.48 3.22
CA HIS A 122 9.60 -16.56 2.70
C HIS A 122 10.08 -15.10 2.76
N MET A 123 10.63 -14.70 3.91
CA MET A 123 11.18 -13.36 4.11
C MET A 123 12.35 -13.10 3.15
N LEU A 124 13.19 -14.10 2.90
CA LEU A 124 14.31 -13.99 1.97
C LEU A 124 13.83 -13.80 0.52
N ARG A 125 12.75 -14.47 0.11
CA ARG A 125 12.13 -14.24 -1.20
C ARG A 125 11.57 -12.82 -1.33
N TRP A 126 10.89 -12.34 -0.30
CA TRP A 126 10.38 -10.96 -0.26
C TRP A 126 11.51 -9.93 -0.34
N GLN A 127 12.61 -10.15 0.38
CA GLN A 127 13.79 -9.29 0.30
C GLN A 127 14.37 -9.21 -1.12
N ILE A 128 14.42 -10.34 -1.83
CA ILE A 128 14.88 -10.40 -3.22
C ILE A 128 13.94 -9.60 -4.13
N SER A 129 12.63 -9.81 -4.02
CA SER A 129 11.64 -9.09 -4.83
C SER A 129 11.70 -7.57 -4.64
N ILE A 130 11.98 -7.10 -3.43
CA ILE A 130 12.05 -5.66 -3.14
C ILE A 130 13.39 -5.05 -3.60
N GLN A 131 14.45 -5.83 -3.82
CA GLN A 131 15.78 -5.28 -4.19
C GLN A 131 15.72 -4.41 -5.45
N GLU A 132 14.85 -4.74 -6.41
CA GLU A 132 14.68 -3.98 -7.64
C GLU A 132 14.32 -2.50 -7.37
N TYR A 133 13.46 -2.26 -6.38
CA TYR A 133 13.01 -0.90 -6.03
C TYR A 133 13.92 -0.20 -5.03
N ARG A 134 14.86 -0.92 -4.40
CA ARG A 134 15.67 -0.42 -3.27
C ARG A 134 16.44 0.86 -3.60
N GLY A 135 16.90 1.03 -4.83
CA GLY A 135 17.65 2.22 -5.26
C GLY A 135 16.80 3.49 -5.28
N ASN A 136 15.51 3.36 -5.52
CA ASN A 136 14.58 4.48 -5.73
C ASN A 136 13.46 4.54 -4.70
N MET A 137 13.46 3.64 -3.70
CA MET A 137 12.41 3.50 -2.70
C MET A 137 12.87 3.98 -1.32
N THR A 138 12.11 4.89 -0.73
CA THR A 138 12.27 5.33 0.67
C THR A 138 11.09 4.85 1.49
N ILE A 139 11.33 4.23 2.65
CA ILE A 139 10.27 3.80 3.57
C ILE A 139 10.16 4.83 4.70
N ALA A 140 9.04 5.55 4.75
CA ALA A 140 8.69 6.47 5.82
C ALA A 140 7.71 5.80 6.79
N HIS A 141 7.92 6.04 8.09
CA HIS A 141 6.97 5.62 9.13
C HIS A 141 6.08 6.81 9.47
N LYS A 142 4.76 6.65 9.43
CA LYS A 142 3.80 7.69 9.79
C LYS A 142 2.77 7.09 10.75
N TYR A 143 2.55 7.75 11.88
CA TYR A 143 1.65 7.25 12.94
C TYR A 143 0.19 7.20 12.47
N GLY A 144 -0.52 6.15 12.90
CA GLY A 144 -1.87 5.76 12.45
C GLY A 144 -2.98 6.83 12.55
N ASN A 145 -2.83 7.85 13.41
CA ASN A 145 -3.85 8.89 13.59
C ASN A 145 -4.05 9.82 12.37
N ILE A 146 -3.26 9.67 11.30
CA ILE A 146 -3.33 10.50 10.07
C ILE A 146 -3.80 9.67 8.85
N HIS A 147 -4.04 8.36 8.98
CA HIS A 147 -4.46 7.48 7.87
C HIS A 147 -5.98 7.51 7.64
N LYS A 148 -6.54 8.71 7.39
CA LYS A 148 -7.84 8.83 6.75
C LYS A 148 -7.59 9.18 5.29
N ASN A 149 -7.44 8.13 4.48
CA ASN A 149 -7.51 8.22 3.02
C ASN A 149 -8.91 8.62 2.55
#